data_AF-A0A914C9G9-F1
#
_entry.id   AF-A0A914C9G9-F1
#
_cell.length_a   1.000
_cell.length_b   1.000
_cell.length_c   1.000
_cell.angle_alpha   90.00
_cell.angle_beta   90.00
_cell.angle_gamma   90.00
#
_symmetry.space_group_name_H-M   'P 1'
#
loop_
_entity.id
_entity.type
_entity.pdbx_description
1 polymer ?
#
loop_
_entity_poly.entity_id
_entity_poly.type
_entity_poly.pdbx_seq_one_letter_code
_entity_poly.pdbx_strand_id
1 'polypeptide(L)'
;MVELINDDYTDFVNLSSNLATLKESIDKISLDYEVALKNFMDSTSEIRKSANFIDKNCEELTSVRRRQLLARNKIALVLSTQRLSNLMMDRPTEVSFKWLIRLIQAIVDLELWKNRVPETSIPERLHKVISKTINNVKKFLTAQLINDMRADCKYVPLIHSTLTLIHQVDFAISQVANELIDSKIEKKDMPLDQLLKFIFEQIHKLRADWLAKLSSNGMLSSEVELFMDQCLLQYILALLDQRFGSILVPSDNRLFHSCYTITCDFISNWPTLTKSQPMLKAIKDRFNTLVYFKLETSRFFNEFKEASDPASFKFTFPDDPELQGAECYCLCSQIFIRAIDQVFSDEVYLSALMDKFWDFTLKMASNYIEYVTRMINSLKSKSSEVPDKLQPWLILTILGADILLCDTKLLDICINKVWIRLRELDIDTTMFGKCISLFSAEVSTKKKEIDEILTSLFLELISKELVQVGEIPKLYRWTKKPMPTEHSGYLITAFEVTGSFMKEAIKFGWDDEIVALLNRNVIDQAVKVFREKAEQVVLSVEQTGSSLQRFKRKGVGASDAPVADSDEAKIKKQLNFDVLFVRQKALEANVDSEPLDQLLQRTQSEAN
;
A
#
# COMPACT_ATOMS: atom_id res chain seq x y z
N MET A 1 76.52 97.09 -57.15
CA MET A 1 76.09 97.21 -55.73
C MET A 1 74.66 97.76 -55.64
N VAL A 2 74.35 98.93 -56.22
CA VAL A 2 72.97 99.46 -56.29
C VAL A 2 72.03 98.58 -57.13
N GLU A 3 72.50 98.01 -58.25
CA GLU A 3 71.71 97.08 -59.09
C GLU A 3 71.31 95.81 -58.32
N LEU A 4 72.26 95.14 -57.65
CA LEU A 4 71.98 93.99 -56.76
C LEU A 4 70.96 94.32 -55.65
N ILE A 5 71.02 95.52 -55.08
CA ILE A 5 70.06 95.98 -54.06
C ILE A 5 68.67 96.22 -54.67
N ASN A 6 68.60 96.77 -55.88
CA ASN A 6 67.33 96.98 -56.58
C ASN A 6 66.71 95.65 -57.03
N ASP A 7 67.51 94.68 -57.47
CA ASP A 7 67.04 93.34 -57.81
C ASP A 7 66.52 92.62 -56.55
N ASP A 8 67.27 92.66 -55.43
CA ASP A 8 66.83 92.11 -54.14
C ASP A 8 65.56 92.81 -53.61
N TYR A 9 65.43 94.13 -53.80
CA TYR A 9 64.23 94.88 -53.42
C TYR A 9 63.04 94.53 -54.31
N THR A 10 63.27 94.32 -55.61
CA THR A 10 62.24 93.92 -56.57
C THR A 10 61.74 92.51 -56.28
N ASP A 11 62.65 91.58 -55.98
CA ASP A 11 62.30 90.22 -55.55
C ASP A 11 61.59 90.21 -54.19
N PHE A 12 62.01 91.04 -53.24
CA PHE A 12 61.32 91.20 -51.96
C PHE A 12 59.91 91.78 -52.13
N VAL A 13 59.73 92.78 -53.00
CA VAL A 13 58.42 93.37 -53.31
C VAL A 13 57.52 92.37 -54.04
N ASN A 14 58.05 91.62 -55.00
CA ASN A 14 57.32 90.56 -55.70
C ASN A 14 56.92 89.41 -54.75
N LEU A 15 57.81 88.98 -53.87
CA LEU A 15 57.53 87.94 -52.87
C LEU A 15 56.50 88.42 -51.83
N SER A 16 56.63 89.67 -51.36
CA SER A 16 55.70 90.33 -50.45
C SER A 16 54.31 90.47 -51.06
N SER A 17 54.25 90.92 -52.32
CA SER A 17 53.00 91.04 -53.09
C SER A 17 52.33 89.68 -53.27
N ASN A 18 53.08 88.66 -53.71
CA ASN A 18 52.58 87.29 -53.90
C ASN A 18 52.13 86.64 -52.57
N LEU A 19 52.85 86.88 -51.47
CA LEU A 19 52.46 86.44 -50.12
C LEU A 19 51.18 87.13 -49.64
N ALA A 20 51.03 88.43 -49.93
CA ALA A 20 49.81 89.16 -49.64
C ALA A 20 48.62 88.63 -50.46
N THR A 21 48.81 88.36 -51.76
CA THR A 21 47.75 87.79 -52.62
C THR A 21 47.39 86.35 -52.22
N LEU A 22 48.39 85.55 -51.81
CA LEU A 22 48.18 84.20 -51.30
C LEU A 22 47.41 84.24 -49.97
N LYS A 23 47.75 85.18 -49.08
CA LYS A 23 47.01 85.40 -47.83
C LYS A 23 45.55 85.79 -48.10
N GLU A 24 45.30 86.72 -49.01
CA GLU A 24 43.93 87.07 -49.44
C GLU A 24 43.18 85.85 -50.01
N SER A 25 43.86 85.00 -50.77
CA SER A 25 43.28 83.77 -51.34
C SER A 25 42.97 82.74 -50.25
N ILE A 26 43.86 82.56 -49.27
CA ILE A 26 43.66 81.67 -48.12
C ILE A 26 42.52 82.19 -47.23
N ASP A 27 42.48 83.49 -46.95
CA ASP A 27 41.43 84.13 -46.17
C ASP A 27 40.07 83.97 -46.87
N LYS A 28 40.03 84.12 -48.21
CA LYS A 28 38.83 83.86 -49.02
C LYS A 28 38.40 82.39 -48.98
N ILE A 29 39.32 81.45 -49.14
CA ILE A 29 39.01 80.01 -49.05
C ILE A 29 38.52 79.65 -47.64
N SER A 30 39.12 80.23 -46.59
CA SER A 30 38.67 80.03 -45.21
C SER A 30 37.26 80.54 -45.01
N LEU A 31 36.95 81.73 -45.53
CA LEU A 31 35.60 82.30 -45.48
C LEU A 31 34.59 81.45 -46.26
N ASP A 32 34.92 81.04 -47.49
CA ASP A 32 34.05 80.19 -48.32
C ASP A 32 33.81 78.83 -47.66
N TYR A 33 34.83 78.25 -47.01
CA TYR A 33 34.71 77.02 -46.24
C TYR A 33 33.81 77.19 -45.01
N GLU A 34 33.98 78.26 -44.23
CA GLU A 34 33.13 78.56 -43.08
C GLU A 34 31.67 78.77 -43.50
N VAL A 35 31.42 79.48 -44.60
CA VAL A 35 30.09 79.69 -45.16
C VAL A 35 29.49 78.37 -45.64
N ALA A 36 30.25 77.54 -46.37
CA ALA A 36 29.79 76.24 -46.85
C ALA A 36 29.48 75.29 -45.68
N LEU A 37 30.32 75.25 -44.65
CA LEU A 37 30.12 74.44 -43.45
C LEU A 37 28.87 74.90 -42.70
N LYS A 38 28.68 76.22 -42.53
CA LYS A 38 27.49 76.77 -41.90
C LYS A 38 26.22 76.42 -42.67
N ASN A 39 26.22 76.60 -44.00
CA ASN A 39 25.10 76.22 -44.85
C ASN A 39 24.78 74.72 -44.77
N PHE A 40 25.81 73.86 -44.72
CA PHE A 40 25.64 72.42 -44.55
C PHE A 40 25.05 72.07 -43.18
N MET A 41 25.52 72.70 -42.10
CA MET A 41 24.99 72.51 -40.76
C MET A 41 23.53 72.96 -40.65
N ASP A 42 23.20 74.12 -41.21
CA ASP A 42 21.84 74.67 -41.22
C ASP A 42 20.91 73.76 -42.03
N SER A 43 21.34 73.33 -43.23
CA SER A 43 20.59 72.37 -44.06
C SER A 43 20.39 71.03 -43.36
N THR A 44 21.43 70.48 -42.71
CA THR A 44 21.33 69.22 -41.95
C THR A 44 20.38 69.37 -40.75
N SER A 45 20.40 70.52 -40.07
CA SER A 45 19.48 70.84 -38.96
C SER A 45 18.02 70.93 -39.44
N GLU A 46 17.77 71.56 -40.58
CA GLU A 46 16.45 71.60 -41.21
C GLU A 46 15.97 70.21 -41.62
N ILE A 47 16.80 69.41 -42.29
CA ILE A 47 16.49 68.03 -42.67
C ILE A 47 16.13 67.21 -41.42
N ARG A 48 16.87 67.36 -40.32
CA ARG A 48 16.59 66.66 -39.06
C ARG A 48 15.26 67.09 -38.45
N LYS A 49 14.92 68.39 -38.48
CA LYS A 49 13.60 68.88 -38.03
C LYS A 49 12.48 68.31 -38.89
N SER A 50 12.66 68.29 -40.21
CA SER A 50 11.69 67.70 -41.14
C SER A 50 11.52 66.20 -40.92
N ALA A 51 12.61 65.45 -40.70
CA ALA A 51 12.56 64.02 -40.39
C ALA A 51 11.77 63.76 -39.09
N ASN A 52 12.07 64.48 -38.00
CA ASN A 52 11.33 64.37 -36.74
C ASN A 52 9.83 64.71 -36.91
N PHE A 53 9.50 65.70 -37.74
CA PHE A 53 8.12 66.05 -38.05
C PHE A 53 7.41 64.95 -38.83
N ILE A 54 8.09 64.33 -39.81
CA ILE A 54 7.58 63.18 -40.56
C ILE A 54 7.34 61.99 -39.61
N ASP A 55 8.28 61.67 -38.73
CA ASP A 55 8.14 60.58 -37.76
C ASP A 55 6.92 60.77 -36.86
N LYS A 56 6.75 61.98 -36.31
CA LYS A 56 5.57 62.32 -35.50
C LYS A 56 4.26 62.13 -36.29
N ASN A 57 4.21 62.62 -37.53
CA ASN A 57 3.03 62.45 -38.38
C ASN A 57 2.78 60.96 -38.71
N CYS A 58 3.82 60.17 -38.93
CA CYS A 58 3.73 58.73 -39.15
C CYS A 58 3.18 57.99 -37.93
N GLU A 59 3.61 58.36 -36.72
CA GLU A 59 3.07 57.84 -35.46
C GLU A 59 1.58 58.19 -35.30
N GLU A 60 1.22 59.46 -35.53
CA GLU A 60 -0.18 59.92 -35.48
C GLU A 60 -1.05 59.18 -36.50
N LEU A 61 -0.60 59.06 -37.76
CA LEU A 61 -1.30 58.31 -38.82
C LEU A 61 -1.49 56.84 -38.43
N THR A 62 -0.46 56.20 -37.86
CA THR A 62 -0.54 54.82 -37.40
C THR A 62 -1.55 54.67 -36.26
N SER A 63 -1.58 55.62 -35.33
CA SER A 63 -2.56 55.64 -34.23
C SER A 63 -4.00 55.79 -34.74
N VAL A 64 -4.22 56.64 -35.75
CA VAL A 64 -5.54 56.86 -36.37
C VAL A 64 -5.97 55.61 -37.12
N ARG A 65 -5.09 55.00 -37.91
CA ARG A 65 -5.37 53.74 -38.63
C ARG A 65 -5.76 52.61 -37.68
N ARG A 66 -5.08 52.47 -36.53
CA ARG A 66 -5.45 51.50 -35.49
C ARG A 66 -6.84 51.76 -34.92
N ARG A 67 -7.17 53.02 -34.60
CA ARG A 67 -8.51 53.39 -34.11
C ARG A 67 -9.60 53.15 -35.17
N GLN A 68 -9.34 53.45 -36.44
CA GLN A 68 -10.26 53.16 -37.54
C GLN A 68 -10.51 51.66 -37.69
N LEU A 69 -9.46 50.84 -37.62
CA LEU A 69 -9.59 49.38 -37.68
C LEU A 69 -10.43 48.84 -36.51
N LEU A 70 -10.18 49.31 -35.29
CA LEU A 70 -10.96 48.94 -34.11
C LEU A 70 -12.44 49.34 -34.25
N ALA A 71 -12.73 50.54 -34.75
CA ALA A 71 -14.09 50.99 -34.99
C ALA A 71 -14.80 50.10 -36.03
N ARG A 72 -14.13 49.76 -37.13
CA ARG A 72 -14.66 48.83 -38.14
C ARG A 72 -14.94 47.45 -37.56
N ASN A 73 -14.03 46.90 -36.76
CA ASN A 73 -14.22 45.59 -36.11
C ASN A 73 -15.41 45.62 -35.13
N LYS A 74 -15.58 46.70 -34.37
CA LYS A 74 -16.73 46.89 -33.46
C LYS A 74 -18.06 46.97 -34.21
N ILE A 75 -18.11 47.71 -35.32
CA ILE A 75 -19.31 47.77 -36.17
C ILE A 75 -19.63 46.38 -36.72
N ALA A 76 -18.63 45.65 -37.21
CA ALA A 76 -18.80 44.29 -37.71
C ALA A 76 -19.28 43.32 -36.62
N LEU A 77 -18.80 43.46 -35.38
CA LEU A 77 -19.27 42.70 -34.22
C LEU A 77 -20.75 42.98 -33.91
N VAL A 78 -21.18 44.25 -33.93
CA VAL A 78 -22.59 44.61 -33.72
C VAL A 78 -23.46 44.02 -34.83
N LEU A 79 -23.06 44.16 -36.09
CA LEU A 79 -23.81 43.66 -37.25
C LEU A 79 -23.90 42.13 -37.27
N SER A 80 -22.83 41.42 -36.91
CA SER A 80 -22.85 39.95 -36.79
C SER A 80 -23.73 39.50 -35.63
N THR A 81 -23.68 40.18 -34.48
CA THR A 81 -24.58 39.91 -33.35
C THR A 81 -26.05 40.10 -33.73
N GLN A 82 -26.36 41.21 -34.41
CA GLN A 82 -27.72 41.50 -34.88
C GLN A 82 -28.20 40.46 -35.90
N ARG A 83 -27.34 40.08 -36.84
CA ARG A 83 -27.65 39.06 -37.85
C ARG A 83 -27.99 37.71 -37.22
N LEU A 84 -27.18 37.26 -36.25
CA LEU A 84 -27.43 36.02 -35.52
C LEU A 84 -28.72 36.12 -34.70
N SER A 85 -28.95 37.25 -34.02
CA SER A 85 -30.20 37.49 -33.28
C SER A 85 -31.42 37.43 -34.20
N ASN A 86 -31.38 38.09 -35.35
CA ASN A 86 -32.49 38.10 -36.32
C ASN A 86 -32.75 36.68 -36.86
N LEU A 87 -31.70 35.93 -37.22
CA LEU A 87 -31.85 34.54 -37.65
C LEU A 87 -32.50 33.66 -36.57
N MET A 88 -32.20 33.92 -35.30
CA MET A 88 -32.80 33.19 -34.18
C MET A 88 -34.26 33.59 -33.91
N MET A 89 -34.66 34.80 -34.27
CA MET A 89 -36.05 35.28 -34.19
C MET A 89 -36.89 34.74 -35.35
N ASP A 90 -36.35 34.76 -36.58
CA ASP A 90 -37.01 34.31 -37.81
C ASP A 90 -36.77 32.81 -38.07
N ARG A 91 -36.97 31.98 -37.04
CA ARG A 91 -36.73 30.55 -37.12
C ARG A 91 -37.85 29.84 -37.91
N PRO A 92 -37.53 28.97 -38.89
CA PRO A 92 -38.52 28.14 -39.55
C PRO A 92 -39.09 27.08 -38.60
N THR A 93 -40.32 26.65 -38.87
CA THR A 93 -40.97 25.54 -38.14
C THR A 93 -40.21 24.23 -38.31
N GLU A 94 -39.71 23.96 -39.52
CA GLU A 94 -38.83 22.82 -39.82
C GLU A 94 -37.41 23.29 -40.13
N VAL A 95 -36.45 22.71 -39.40
CA VAL A 95 -35.03 23.08 -39.52
C VAL A 95 -34.40 22.29 -40.66
N SER A 96 -34.26 22.93 -41.82
CA SER A 96 -33.53 22.34 -42.96
C SER A 96 -32.01 22.41 -42.76
N PHE A 97 -31.29 21.48 -43.37
CA PHE A 97 -29.82 21.49 -43.42
C PHE A 97 -29.24 22.85 -43.89
N LYS A 98 -29.86 23.44 -44.92
CA LYS A 98 -29.47 24.75 -45.46
C LYS A 98 -29.63 25.87 -44.42
N TRP A 99 -30.69 25.84 -43.63
CA TRP A 99 -30.87 26.83 -42.57
C TRP A 99 -29.83 26.63 -41.45
N LEU A 100 -29.52 25.38 -41.10
CA LEU A 100 -28.52 25.07 -40.08
C LEU A 100 -27.12 25.54 -40.50
N ILE A 101 -26.72 25.37 -41.77
CA ILE A 101 -25.48 25.96 -42.30
C ILE A 101 -25.47 27.49 -42.18
N ARG A 102 -26.59 28.16 -42.51
CA ARG A 102 -26.68 29.63 -42.39
C ARG A 102 -26.52 30.09 -40.94
N LEU A 103 -27.09 29.35 -39.99
CA LEU A 103 -26.91 29.61 -38.57
C LEU A 103 -25.42 29.50 -38.20
N ILE A 104 -24.75 28.44 -38.63
CA ILE A 104 -23.32 28.21 -38.34
C ILE A 104 -22.45 29.31 -38.92
N GLN A 105 -22.69 29.73 -40.17
CA GLN A 105 -21.97 30.85 -40.77
C GLN A 105 -22.14 32.14 -39.94
N ALA A 106 -23.35 32.42 -39.45
CA ALA A 106 -23.58 33.58 -38.59
C ALA A 106 -22.87 33.48 -37.23
N ILE A 107 -22.75 32.26 -36.67
CA ILE A 107 -22.00 32.01 -35.43
C ILE A 107 -20.50 32.17 -35.65
N VAL A 108 -19.95 31.61 -36.74
CA VAL A 108 -18.54 31.75 -37.12
C VAL A 108 -18.18 33.23 -37.31
N ASP A 109 -19.03 33.99 -38.01
CA ASP A 109 -18.86 35.43 -38.17
C ASP A 109 -18.82 36.15 -36.82
N LEU A 110 -19.75 35.84 -35.91
CA LEU A 110 -19.79 36.44 -34.58
C LEU A 110 -18.50 36.16 -33.80
N GLU A 111 -18.05 34.90 -33.75
CA GLU A 111 -16.88 34.52 -32.96
C GLU A 111 -15.59 35.09 -33.56
N LEU A 112 -15.49 35.16 -34.89
CA LEU A 112 -14.38 35.82 -35.59
C LEU A 112 -14.27 37.30 -35.23
N TRP A 113 -15.39 38.04 -35.25
CA TRP A 113 -15.38 39.46 -34.93
C TRP A 113 -15.19 39.72 -33.44
N LYS A 114 -15.70 38.83 -32.58
CA LYS A 114 -15.49 38.89 -31.12
C LYS A 114 -14.00 38.78 -30.80
N ASN A 115 -13.27 37.86 -31.44
CA ASN A 115 -11.83 37.68 -31.24
C ASN A 115 -10.97 38.83 -31.82
N ARG A 116 -11.49 39.62 -32.77
CA ARG A 116 -10.80 40.78 -33.37
C ARG A 116 -10.99 42.08 -32.60
N VAL A 117 -11.81 42.08 -31.56
CA VAL A 117 -12.07 43.24 -30.71
C VAL A 117 -11.57 42.93 -29.30
N PRO A 118 -10.66 43.73 -28.72
CA PRO A 118 -10.22 43.53 -27.35
C PRO A 118 -11.40 43.56 -26.38
N GLU A 119 -11.45 42.62 -25.45
CA GLU A 119 -12.59 42.43 -24.54
C GLU A 119 -12.90 43.70 -23.72
N THR A 120 -11.87 44.39 -23.24
CA THR A 120 -11.98 45.69 -22.53
C THR A 120 -12.64 46.81 -23.35
N SER A 121 -12.71 46.65 -24.67
CA SER A 121 -13.24 47.64 -25.59
C SER A 121 -14.69 47.38 -26.00
N ILE A 122 -15.26 46.24 -25.62
CA ILE A 122 -16.64 45.86 -25.91
C ILE A 122 -17.56 46.49 -24.84
N PRO A 123 -18.58 47.27 -25.22
CA PRO A 123 -19.52 47.83 -24.25
C PRO A 123 -20.28 46.75 -23.48
N GLU A 124 -20.51 46.95 -22.19
CA GLU A 124 -21.22 46.00 -21.32
C GLU A 124 -22.61 45.60 -21.87
N ARG A 125 -23.33 46.56 -22.48
CA ARG A 125 -24.61 46.29 -23.16
C ARG A 125 -24.46 45.28 -24.30
N LEU A 126 -23.41 45.41 -25.12
CA LEU A 126 -23.15 44.50 -26.22
C LEU A 126 -22.75 43.12 -25.70
N HIS A 127 -21.96 43.04 -24.65
CA HIS A 127 -21.67 41.77 -23.95
C HIS A 127 -22.94 41.05 -23.51
N LYS A 128 -23.88 41.77 -22.87
CA LYS A 128 -25.18 41.21 -22.44
C LYS A 128 -26.02 40.70 -23.62
N VAL A 129 -26.00 41.40 -24.75
CA VAL A 129 -26.72 40.97 -25.96
C VAL A 129 -26.06 39.72 -26.55
N ILE A 130 -24.74 39.72 -26.71
CA ILE A 130 -23.98 38.58 -27.22
C ILE A 130 -24.24 37.34 -26.35
N SER A 131 -24.13 37.47 -25.02
CA SER A 131 -24.34 36.33 -24.11
C SER A 131 -25.77 35.80 -24.15
N LYS A 132 -26.78 36.68 -24.24
CA LYS A 132 -28.18 36.28 -24.40
C LYS A 132 -28.41 35.55 -25.74
N THR A 133 -27.85 36.06 -26.83
CA THR A 133 -27.96 35.43 -28.16
C THR A 133 -27.29 34.06 -28.18
N ILE A 134 -26.07 33.94 -27.64
CA ILE A 134 -25.35 32.66 -27.52
C ILE A 134 -26.14 31.67 -26.66
N ASN A 135 -26.75 32.12 -25.54
CA ASN A 135 -27.56 31.24 -24.71
C ASN A 135 -28.82 30.72 -25.44
N ASN A 136 -29.45 31.56 -26.27
CA ASN A 136 -30.58 31.12 -27.11
C ASN A 136 -30.14 30.11 -28.17
N VAL A 137 -28.99 30.35 -28.82
CA VAL A 137 -28.38 29.44 -29.79
C VAL A 137 -28.04 28.11 -29.13
N LYS A 138 -27.39 28.13 -27.96
CA LYS A 138 -27.06 26.96 -27.16
C LYS A 138 -28.29 26.08 -26.91
N LYS A 139 -29.35 26.65 -26.34
CA LYS A 139 -30.59 25.93 -26.02
C LYS A 139 -31.20 25.30 -27.27
N PHE A 140 -31.24 26.04 -28.37
CA PHE A 140 -31.78 25.56 -29.63
C PHE A 140 -30.95 24.43 -30.23
N LEU A 141 -29.62 24.60 -30.36
CA LEU A 141 -28.72 23.57 -30.90
C LEU A 141 -28.78 22.29 -30.06
N THR A 142 -28.85 22.42 -28.73
CA THR A 142 -28.97 21.26 -27.83
C THR A 142 -30.30 20.52 -28.04
N ALA A 143 -31.41 21.23 -28.20
CA ALA A 143 -32.70 20.60 -28.52
C ALA A 143 -32.69 19.91 -29.89
N GLN A 144 -32.04 20.50 -30.89
CA GLN A 144 -31.88 19.88 -32.21
C GLN A 144 -30.98 18.64 -32.15
N LEU A 145 -29.90 18.68 -31.36
CA LEU A 145 -29.03 17.54 -31.14
C LEU A 145 -29.81 16.35 -30.56
N ILE A 146 -30.60 16.59 -29.51
CA ILE A 146 -31.41 15.56 -28.87
C ILE A 146 -32.41 14.95 -29.87
N ASN A 147 -33.09 15.78 -30.66
CA ASN A 147 -34.05 15.30 -31.67
C ASN A 147 -33.35 14.49 -32.78
N ASP A 148 -32.19 14.93 -33.25
CA ASP A 148 -31.43 14.22 -34.28
C ASP A 148 -30.87 12.88 -33.76
N MET A 149 -30.39 12.84 -32.51
CA MET A 149 -29.93 11.60 -31.84
C MET A 149 -31.07 10.63 -31.51
N ARG A 150 -32.32 11.10 -31.40
CA ARG A 150 -33.52 10.23 -31.34
C ARG A 150 -33.80 9.59 -32.70
N ALA A 151 -33.59 10.34 -33.77
CA ALA A 151 -33.79 9.92 -35.15
C ALA A 151 -32.54 9.22 -35.72
N ASP A 152 -32.00 9.71 -36.83
CA ASP A 152 -30.97 9.03 -37.63
C ASP A 152 -29.55 9.53 -37.36
N CYS A 153 -29.30 10.46 -36.43
CA CYS A 153 -27.99 11.06 -36.20
C CYS A 153 -27.37 11.72 -37.46
N LYS A 154 -28.15 12.48 -38.24
CA LYS A 154 -27.71 13.06 -39.52
C LYS A 154 -26.87 14.32 -39.34
N TYR A 155 -27.15 15.10 -38.31
CA TYR A 155 -26.59 16.43 -38.08
C TYR A 155 -25.70 16.51 -36.83
N VAL A 156 -25.53 15.41 -36.08
CA VAL A 156 -24.70 15.35 -34.87
C VAL A 156 -23.31 15.99 -35.04
N PRO A 157 -22.48 15.68 -36.06
CA PRO A 157 -21.13 16.27 -36.17
C PRO A 157 -21.17 17.79 -36.38
N LEU A 158 -22.15 18.25 -37.16
CA LEU A 158 -22.32 19.64 -37.49
C LEU A 158 -22.81 20.44 -36.27
N ILE A 159 -23.73 19.87 -35.49
CA ILE A 159 -24.19 20.49 -34.24
C ILE A 159 -23.08 20.46 -33.18
N HIS A 160 -22.37 19.35 -33.04
CA HIS A 160 -21.24 19.19 -32.12
C HIS A 160 -20.14 20.23 -32.39
N SER A 161 -19.64 20.32 -33.63
CA SER A 161 -18.62 21.32 -33.99
C SER A 161 -19.07 22.76 -33.72
N THR A 162 -20.35 23.06 -33.92
CA THR A 162 -20.92 24.37 -33.61
C THR A 162 -20.97 24.65 -32.11
N LEU A 163 -21.35 23.66 -31.30
CA LEU A 163 -21.34 23.74 -29.84
C LEU A 163 -19.91 23.90 -29.29
N THR A 164 -18.92 23.26 -29.92
CA THR A 164 -17.49 23.42 -29.62
C THR A 164 -17.03 24.85 -29.89
N LEU A 165 -17.42 25.42 -31.03
CA LEU A 165 -17.07 26.79 -31.42
C LEU A 165 -17.58 27.85 -30.41
N ILE A 166 -18.75 27.63 -29.82
CA ILE A 166 -19.33 28.54 -28.81
C ILE A 166 -19.01 28.13 -27.36
N HIS A 167 -18.15 27.13 -27.16
CA HIS A 167 -17.76 26.60 -25.85
C HIS A 167 -18.95 26.15 -24.98
N GLN A 168 -19.92 25.43 -25.55
CA GLN A 168 -21.12 24.96 -24.85
C GLN A 168 -21.33 23.44 -24.94
N VAL A 169 -20.26 22.67 -25.17
CA VAL A 169 -20.33 21.21 -25.28
C VAL A 169 -20.79 20.56 -23.96
N ASP A 170 -20.26 20.99 -22.82
CA ASP A 170 -20.61 20.42 -21.50
C ASP A 170 -22.11 20.55 -21.16
N PHE A 171 -22.72 21.67 -21.56
CA PHE A 171 -24.16 21.86 -21.43
C PHE A 171 -24.92 20.84 -22.27
N ALA A 172 -24.50 20.62 -23.52
CA ALA A 172 -25.14 19.65 -24.39
C ALA A 172 -24.97 18.21 -23.87
N ILE A 173 -23.78 17.82 -23.42
CA ILE A 173 -23.51 16.52 -22.79
C ILE A 173 -24.48 16.27 -21.62
N SER A 174 -24.62 17.26 -20.74
CA SER A 174 -25.50 17.16 -19.57
C SER A 174 -26.98 17.03 -19.94
N GLN A 175 -27.45 17.78 -20.95
CA GLN A 175 -28.83 17.70 -21.41
C GLN A 175 -29.12 16.40 -22.16
N VAL A 176 -28.18 15.90 -22.97
CA VAL A 176 -28.32 14.61 -23.64
C VAL A 176 -28.41 13.48 -22.61
N ALA A 177 -27.55 13.50 -21.58
CA ALA A 177 -27.64 12.55 -20.48
C ALA A 177 -29.02 12.55 -19.80
N ASN A 178 -29.53 13.73 -19.45
CA ASN A 178 -30.77 13.85 -18.68
C ASN A 178 -32.06 13.66 -19.51
N GLU A 179 -32.13 14.20 -20.72
CA GLU A 179 -33.38 14.21 -21.51
C GLU A 179 -33.48 13.03 -22.50
N LEU A 180 -32.34 12.52 -22.97
CA LEU A 180 -32.30 11.46 -23.99
C LEU A 180 -31.93 10.10 -23.40
N ILE A 181 -30.84 10.02 -22.63
CA ILE A 181 -30.35 8.74 -22.12
C ILE A 181 -31.26 8.27 -20.98
N ASP A 182 -31.60 9.14 -20.02
CA ASP A 182 -32.46 8.78 -18.89
C ASP A 182 -33.85 8.29 -19.32
N SER A 183 -34.40 8.86 -20.40
CA SER A 183 -35.72 8.44 -20.93
C SER A 183 -35.70 7.09 -21.66
N LYS A 184 -34.52 6.60 -22.06
CA LYS A 184 -34.34 5.31 -22.75
C LYS A 184 -33.96 4.16 -21.82
N ILE A 185 -33.54 4.45 -20.60
CA ILE A 185 -33.10 3.43 -19.64
C ILE A 185 -34.26 3.14 -18.69
N GLU A 186 -34.88 1.98 -18.87
CA GLU A 186 -35.93 1.50 -17.98
C GLU A 186 -35.39 1.26 -16.57
N LYS A 187 -35.99 1.94 -15.59
CA LYS A 187 -35.68 1.78 -14.17
C LYS A 187 -36.51 0.63 -13.62
N LYS A 188 -36.06 -0.61 -13.86
CA LYS A 188 -36.70 -1.81 -13.31
C LYS A 188 -36.43 -1.93 -11.80
N ASP A 189 -37.40 -2.45 -11.06
CA ASP A 189 -37.20 -2.83 -9.66
C ASP A 189 -36.44 -4.16 -9.61
N MET A 190 -35.15 -4.08 -9.28
CA MET A 190 -34.26 -5.22 -9.12
C MET A 190 -33.14 -4.85 -8.12
N PRO A 191 -32.40 -5.84 -7.59
CA PRO A 191 -31.22 -5.58 -6.76
C PRO A 191 -30.25 -4.60 -7.43
N LEU A 192 -29.60 -3.74 -6.64
CA LEU A 192 -28.84 -2.61 -7.16
C LEU A 192 -27.64 -3.04 -8.03
N ASP A 193 -27.00 -4.17 -7.72
CA ASP A 193 -25.93 -4.74 -8.54
C ASP A 193 -26.41 -5.21 -9.91
N GLN A 194 -27.54 -5.92 -9.95
CA GLN A 194 -28.20 -6.34 -11.19
C GLN A 194 -28.68 -5.13 -11.99
N LEU A 195 -29.21 -4.10 -11.31
CA LEU A 195 -29.61 -2.84 -11.94
C LEU A 195 -28.42 -2.15 -12.60
N LEU A 196 -27.27 -2.08 -11.91
CA LEU A 196 -26.05 -1.47 -12.45
C LEU A 196 -25.55 -2.22 -13.69
N LYS A 197 -25.52 -3.55 -13.63
CA LYS A 197 -25.15 -4.40 -14.77
C LYS A 197 -26.09 -4.18 -15.96
N PHE A 198 -27.40 -4.18 -15.71
CA PHE A 198 -28.40 -3.92 -16.74
C PHE A 198 -28.21 -2.54 -17.39
N ILE A 199 -27.95 -1.50 -16.58
CA ILE A 199 -27.71 -0.14 -17.09
C ILE A 199 -26.47 -0.10 -17.99
N PHE A 200 -25.37 -0.74 -17.59
CA PHE A 200 -24.16 -0.81 -18.41
C PHE A 200 -24.39 -1.54 -19.73
N GLU A 201 -25.13 -2.65 -19.73
CA GLU A 201 -25.52 -3.35 -20.97
C GLU A 201 -26.37 -2.46 -21.89
N GLN A 202 -27.33 -1.72 -21.33
CA GLN A 202 -28.16 -0.79 -22.10
C GLN A 202 -27.34 0.37 -22.69
N ILE A 203 -26.34 0.87 -21.95
CA ILE A 203 -25.43 1.91 -22.44
C ILE A 203 -24.57 1.39 -23.60
N HIS A 204 -24.06 0.16 -23.52
CA HIS A 204 -23.35 -0.46 -24.63
C HIS A 204 -24.23 -0.61 -25.87
N LYS A 205 -25.50 -1.01 -25.71
CA LYS A 205 -26.46 -1.08 -26.82
C LYS A 205 -26.73 0.29 -27.43
N LEU A 206 -26.98 1.31 -26.61
CA LEU A 206 -27.18 2.68 -27.09
C LEU A 206 -25.96 3.21 -27.84
N ARG A 207 -24.75 2.93 -27.34
CA ARG A 207 -23.50 3.26 -28.03
C ARG A 207 -23.45 2.59 -29.40
N ALA A 208 -23.69 1.28 -29.48
CA ALA A 208 -23.64 0.52 -30.72
C ALA A 208 -24.66 1.05 -31.74
N ASP A 209 -25.89 1.31 -31.31
CA ASP A 209 -26.97 1.86 -32.16
C ASP A 209 -26.61 3.24 -32.72
N TRP A 210 -26.08 4.13 -31.88
CA TRP A 210 -25.67 5.46 -32.30
C TRP A 210 -24.51 5.45 -33.28
N LEU A 211 -23.51 4.60 -33.04
CA LEU A 211 -22.38 4.45 -33.95
C LEU A 211 -22.81 3.84 -35.28
N ALA A 212 -23.70 2.84 -35.27
CA ALA A 212 -24.25 2.25 -36.48
C ALA A 212 -24.97 3.30 -37.36
N LYS A 213 -25.78 4.16 -36.75
CA LYS A 213 -26.46 5.28 -37.45
C LYS A 213 -25.48 6.32 -38.01
N LEU A 214 -24.45 6.67 -37.25
CA LEU A 214 -23.41 7.60 -37.73
C LEU A 214 -22.60 7.02 -38.88
N SER A 215 -22.27 5.72 -38.80
CA SER A 215 -21.59 4.99 -39.86
C SER A 215 -22.44 4.90 -41.13
N SER A 216 -23.73 4.59 -41.02
CA SER A 216 -24.63 4.52 -42.18
C SER A 216 -24.78 5.85 -42.91
N ASN A 217 -24.64 6.96 -42.18
CA ASN A 217 -24.70 8.30 -42.76
C ASN A 217 -23.34 8.81 -43.28
N GLY A 218 -22.24 8.07 -43.10
CA GLY A 218 -20.89 8.52 -43.45
C GLY A 218 -20.38 9.69 -42.59
N MET A 219 -20.91 9.82 -41.36
CA MET A 219 -20.69 10.95 -40.46
C MET A 219 -19.83 10.61 -39.24
N LEU A 220 -19.32 9.37 -39.16
CA LEU A 220 -18.51 8.92 -38.05
C LEU A 220 -17.09 9.54 -38.11
N SER A 221 -16.71 10.24 -37.05
CA SER A 221 -15.35 10.72 -36.82
C SER A 221 -14.90 10.42 -35.41
N SER A 222 -13.58 10.41 -35.17
CA SER A 222 -13.03 10.17 -33.82
C SER A 222 -13.50 11.20 -32.79
N GLU A 223 -13.75 12.45 -33.19
CA GLU A 223 -14.21 13.50 -32.28
C GLU A 223 -15.67 13.29 -31.89
N VAL A 224 -16.51 12.89 -32.86
CA VAL A 224 -17.92 12.59 -32.63
C VAL A 224 -18.06 11.35 -31.78
N GLU A 225 -17.29 10.28 -32.05
CA GLU A 225 -17.28 9.08 -31.21
C GLU A 225 -16.95 9.43 -29.75
N LEU A 226 -15.91 10.23 -29.51
CA LEU A 226 -15.55 10.68 -28.17
C LEU A 226 -16.67 11.49 -27.50
N PHE A 227 -17.32 12.39 -28.24
CA PHE A 227 -18.46 13.15 -27.72
C PHE A 227 -19.63 12.25 -27.30
N MET A 228 -19.93 11.21 -28.08
CA MET A 228 -20.99 10.24 -27.74
C MET A 228 -20.62 9.46 -26.48
N ASP A 229 -19.36 9.05 -26.37
CA ASP A 229 -18.83 8.38 -25.18
C ASP A 229 -18.95 9.29 -23.95
N GLN A 230 -18.60 10.57 -24.07
CA GLN A 230 -18.74 11.55 -22.99
C GLN A 230 -20.19 11.71 -22.52
N CYS A 231 -21.17 11.73 -23.45
CA CYS A 231 -22.59 11.78 -23.09
C CYS A 231 -23.03 10.56 -22.28
N LEU A 232 -22.62 9.36 -22.71
CA LEU A 232 -22.96 8.10 -22.04
C LEU A 232 -22.30 7.99 -20.66
N LEU A 233 -21.01 8.32 -20.56
CA LEU A 233 -20.26 8.25 -19.30
C LEU A 233 -20.72 9.34 -18.31
N GLN A 234 -21.10 10.53 -18.80
CA GLN A 234 -21.68 11.58 -17.96
C GLN A 234 -23.00 11.13 -17.33
N TYR A 235 -23.83 10.40 -18.09
CA TYR A 235 -25.05 9.81 -17.55
C TYR A 235 -24.76 8.82 -16.42
N ILE A 236 -23.77 7.93 -16.59
CA ILE A 236 -23.36 6.98 -15.54
C ILE A 236 -22.94 7.72 -14.27
N LEU A 237 -22.11 8.75 -14.40
CA LEU A 237 -21.66 9.55 -13.26
C LEU A 237 -22.85 10.17 -12.51
N ALA A 238 -23.78 10.80 -13.23
CA ALA A 238 -24.96 11.40 -12.62
C ALA A 238 -25.87 10.35 -11.95
N LEU A 239 -26.02 9.18 -12.57
CA LEU A 239 -26.85 8.09 -12.05
C LEU A 239 -26.25 7.47 -10.79
N LEU A 240 -24.93 7.26 -10.75
CA LEU A 240 -24.24 6.78 -9.55
C LEU A 240 -24.44 7.75 -8.39
N ASP A 241 -24.26 9.05 -8.63
CA ASP A 241 -24.42 10.09 -7.60
C ASP A 241 -25.86 10.17 -7.07
N GLN A 242 -26.87 9.92 -7.92
CA GLN A 242 -28.30 10.04 -7.55
C GLN A 242 -28.89 8.77 -6.91
N ARG A 243 -28.50 7.59 -7.39
CA ARG A 243 -29.19 6.31 -7.08
C ARG A 243 -28.32 5.32 -6.32
N PHE A 244 -27.01 5.49 -6.35
CA PHE A 244 -26.05 4.54 -5.78
C PHE A 244 -25.27 5.14 -4.60
N GLY A 245 -25.71 6.27 -4.04
CA GLY A 245 -24.99 6.94 -2.93
C GLY A 245 -24.69 6.03 -1.72
N SER A 246 -25.60 5.11 -1.38
CA SER A 246 -25.42 4.09 -0.32
C SER A 246 -24.44 2.96 -0.65
N ILE A 247 -24.03 2.86 -1.92
CA ILE A 247 -23.07 1.88 -2.45
C ILE A 247 -21.73 2.56 -2.65
N LEU A 248 -21.71 3.82 -3.06
CA LEU A 248 -20.47 4.59 -3.20
C LEU A 248 -19.74 4.73 -1.84
N VAL A 249 -20.50 4.78 -0.75
CA VAL A 249 -19.99 4.61 0.61
C VAL A 249 -20.52 3.29 1.16
N PRO A 250 -19.66 2.29 1.42
CA PRO A 250 -20.09 0.94 1.74
C PRO A 250 -20.92 0.91 3.03
N SER A 251 -22.22 0.61 2.87
CA SER A 251 -23.12 0.23 3.98
C SER A 251 -23.27 -1.30 4.05
N ASP A 252 -23.17 -1.95 2.90
CA ASP A 252 -23.13 -3.40 2.71
C ASP A 252 -21.89 -3.73 1.86
N ASN A 253 -20.96 -4.48 2.44
CA ASN A 253 -19.69 -4.79 1.80
C ASN A 253 -19.86 -5.74 0.60
N ARG A 254 -20.79 -6.70 0.66
CA ARG A 254 -21.01 -7.64 -0.44
C ARG A 254 -21.57 -6.93 -1.66
N LEU A 255 -22.54 -6.06 -1.41
CA LEU A 255 -23.16 -5.28 -2.47
C LEU A 255 -22.17 -4.25 -3.05
N PHE A 256 -21.33 -3.63 -2.20
CA PHE A 256 -20.21 -2.79 -2.66
C PHE A 256 -19.26 -3.56 -3.59
N HIS A 257 -18.80 -4.75 -3.17
CA HIS A 257 -17.87 -5.58 -3.93
C HIS A 257 -18.46 -5.97 -5.29
N SER A 258 -19.70 -6.46 -5.30
CA SER A 258 -20.42 -6.82 -6.54
C SER A 258 -20.52 -5.64 -7.51
N CYS A 259 -21.02 -4.49 -7.05
CA CYS A 259 -21.14 -3.28 -7.88
C CYS A 259 -19.78 -2.76 -8.38
N TYR A 260 -18.75 -2.79 -7.53
CA TYR A 260 -17.41 -2.34 -7.92
C TYR A 260 -16.80 -3.24 -8.99
N THR A 261 -16.95 -4.56 -8.83
CA THR A 261 -16.46 -5.57 -9.80
C THR A 261 -17.16 -5.39 -11.14
N ILE A 262 -18.49 -5.27 -11.15
CA ILE A 262 -19.28 -4.98 -12.36
C ILE A 262 -18.79 -3.68 -13.03
N THR A 263 -18.42 -2.66 -12.24
CA THR A 263 -17.89 -1.39 -12.76
C THR A 263 -16.49 -1.55 -13.35
N CYS A 264 -15.60 -2.33 -12.75
CA CYS A 264 -14.28 -2.64 -13.31
C CYS A 264 -14.38 -3.44 -14.61
N ASP A 265 -15.30 -4.41 -14.67
CA ASP A 265 -15.58 -5.17 -15.90
C ASP A 265 -16.11 -4.27 -17.01
N PHE A 266 -17.02 -3.34 -16.68
CA PHE A 266 -17.50 -2.34 -17.64
C PHE A 266 -16.37 -1.44 -18.16
N ILE A 267 -15.50 -0.94 -17.28
CA ILE A 267 -14.40 -0.05 -17.65
C ILE A 267 -13.38 -0.77 -18.54
N SER A 268 -12.99 -1.99 -18.17
CA SER A 268 -11.99 -2.77 -18.91
C SER A 268 -12.46 -3.16 -20.32
N ASN A 269 -13.77 -3.33 -20.50
CA ASN A 269 -14.38 -3.66 -21.78
C ASN A 269 -14.83 -2.43 -22.60
N TRP A 270 -14.50 -1.20 -22.16
CA TRP A 270 -14.89 0.01 -22.90
C TRP A 270 -14.06 0.20 -24.19
N PRO A 271 -14.68 0.30 -25.39
CA PRO A 271 -13.95 0.27 -26.67
C PRO A 271 -12.91 1.38 -26.89
N THR A 272 -13.12 2.57 -26.31
CA THR A 272 -12.24 3.75 -26.46
C THR A 272 -11.48 4.07 -25.18
N LEU A 273 -10.98 3.05 -24.49
CA LEU A 273 -10.33 3.14 -23.18
C LEU A 273 -9.31 4.30 -23.07
N THR A 274 -8.43 4.45 -24.06
CA THR A 274 -7.37 5.47 -24.06
C THR A 274 -7.90 6.90 -24.16
N LYS A 275 -8.98 7.13 -24.90
CA LYS A 275 -9.55 8.47 -25.11
C LYS A 275 -10.50 8.88 -23.99
N SER A 276 -11.22 7.91 -23.41
CA SER A 276 -12.23 8.12 -22.36
C SER A 276 -11.69 7.90 -20.95
N GLN A 277 -10.38 7.67 -20.80
CA GLN A 277 -9.71 7.39 -19.52
C GLN A 277 -10.09 8.36 -18.40
N PRO A 278 -10.16 9.69 -18.60
CA PRO A 278 -10.48 10.61 -17.50
C PRO A 278 -11.86 10.36 -16.90
N MET A 279 -12.87 10.09 -17.73
CA MET A 279 -14.24 9.84 -17.27
C MET A 279 -14.42 8.43 -16.71
N LEU A 280 -13.80 7.43 -17.32
CA LEU A 280 -13.81 6.06 -16.79
C LEU A 280 -13.12 5.98 -15.42
N LYS A 281 -12.01 6.71 -15.25
CA LYS A 281 -11.36 6.88 -13.96
C LYS A 281 -12.28 7.60 -12.96
N ALA A 282 -12.95 8.68 -13.37
CA ALA A 282 -13.89 9.38 -12.51
C ALA A 282 -15.03 8.48 -12.02
N ILE A 283 -15.55 7.57 -12.86
CA ILE A 283 -16.56 6.56 -12.49
C ILE A 283 -15.99 5.60 -11.44
N LYS A 284 -14.77 5.06 -11.66
CA LYS A 284 -14.11 4.16 -10.70
C LYS A 284 -13.87 4.83 -9.35
N ASP A 285 -13.41 6.09 -9.37
CA ASP A 285 -13.02 6.85 -8.18
C ASP A 285 -14.24 7.31 -7.34
N ARG A 286 -15.48 7.14 -7.84
CA ARG A 286 -16.68 7.36 -7.02
C ARG A 286 -16.82 6.36 -5.87
N PHE A 287 -16.27 5.16 -6.02
CA PHE A 287 -16.35 4.13 -5.01
C PHE A 287 -15.29 4.37 -3.93
N ASN A 288 -15.73 4.50 -2.67
CA ASN A 288 -14.82 4.69 -1.54
C ASN A 288 -14.21 3.36 -1.10
N THR A 289 -13.24 2.88 -1.86
CA THR A 289 -12.53 1.61 -1.61
C THR A 289 -11.77 1.62 -0.28
N LEU A 290 -11.39 2.80 0.24
CA LEU A 290 -10.71 2.92 1.53
C LEU A 290 -11.63 2.58 2.71
N VAL A 291 -12.88 3.02 2.68
CA VAL A 291 -13.85 2.69 3.74
C VAL A 291 -14.17 1.20 3.66
N TYR A 292 -14.34 0.66 2.46
CA TYR A 292 -14.57 -0.78 2.24
C TYR A 292 -13.45 -1.62 2.87
N PHE A 293 -12.19 -1.29 2.54
CA PHE A 293 -11.01 -1.94 3.13
C PHE A 293 -11.04 -1.93 4.66
N LYS A 294 -11.36 -0.78 5.28
CA LYS A 294 -11.40 -0.65 6.74
C LYS A 294 -12.51 -1.49 7.36
N LEU A 295 -13.69 -1.54 6.76
CA LEU A 295 -14.80 -2.36 7.27
C LEU A 295 -14.47 -3.85 7.22
N GLU A 296 -13.82 -4.32 6.15
CA GLU A 296 -13.42 -5.72 6.02
C GLU A 296 -12.31 -6.15 6.98
N THR A 297 -11.35 -5.24 7.27
CA THR A 297 -10.13 -5.57 8.03
C THR A 297 -10.21 -5.25 9.52
N SER A 298 -10.97 -4.23 9.92
CA SER A 298 -10.99 -3.73 11.31
C SER A 298 -11.46 -4.77 12.33
N ARG A 299 -12.43 -5.62 11.96
CA ARG A 299 -12.89 -6.74 12.80
C ARG A 299 -11.74 -7.66 13.23
N PHE A 300 -10.85 -8.00 12.30
CA PHE A 300 -9.74 -8.91 12.58
C PHE A 300 -8.71 -8.29 13.51
N PHE A 301 -8.42 -6.99 13.37
CA PHE A 301 -7.52 -6.31 14.30
C PHE A 301 -8.08 -6.28 15.73
N ASN A 302 -9.39 -6.04 15.87
CA ASN A 302 -10.03 -6.00 17.19
C ASN A 302 -10.05 -7.41 17.81
N GLU A 303 -10.51 -8.41 17.06
CA GLU A 303 -10.52 -9.81 17.51
C GLU A 303 -9.12 -10.31 17.86
N PHE A 304 -8.12 -9.99 17.04
CA PHE A 304 -6.73 -10.38 17.30
C PHE A 304 -6.20 -9.71 18.56
N LYS A 305 -6.48 -8.41 18.75
CA LYS A 305 -6.02 -7.66 19.93
C LYS A 305 -6.60 -8.24 21.22
N GLU A 306 -7.88 -8.58 21.23
CA GLU A 306 -8.55 -9.19 22.39
C GLU A 306 -8.01 -10.59 22.71
N ALA A 307 -7.72 -11.40 21.68
CA ALA A 307 -7.17 -12.73 21.85
C ALA A 307 -5.67 -12.72 22.22
N SER A 308 -4.92 -11.67 21.83
CA SER A 308 -3.46 -11.59 21.99
C SER A 308 -2.97 -11.34 23.42
N ASP A 309 -3.88 -11.17 24.38
CA ASP A 309 -3.57 -11.02 25.80
C ASP A 309 -3.17 -12.39 26.39
N PRO A 310 -1.98 -12.54 27.00
CA PRO A 310 -1.60 -13.78 27.66
C PRO A 310 -2.62 -14.30 28.69
N ALA A 311 -3.38 -13.41 29.33
CA ALA A 311 -4.40 -13.78 30.31
C ALA A 311 -5.66 -14.40 29.68
N SER A 312 -5.90 -14.12 28.40
CA SER A 312 -7.04 -14.64 27.65
C SER A 312 -6.69 -15.86 26.79
N PHE A 313 -5.52 -16.49 27.01
CA PHE A 313 -5.05 -17.63 26.23
C PHE A 313 -6.10 -18.74 26.13
N LYS A 314 -6.48 -19.06 24.89
CA LYS A 314 -7.45 -20.10 24.54
C LYS A 314 -6.90 -20.98 23.42
N PHE A 315 -7.12 -22.27 23.56
CA PHE A 315 -6.71 -23.28 22.59
C PHE A 315 -7.77 -24.39 22.51
N THR A 316 -7.70 -25.14 21.42
CA THR A 316 -8.59 -26.28 21.15
C THR A 316 -7.73 -27.55 21.02
N PHE A 317 -8.20 -28.68 21.58
CA PHE A 317 -7.45 -29.93 21.50
C PHE A 317 -7.58 -30.60 20.12
N PRO A 318 -6.59 -31.41 19.70
CA PRO A 318 -6.61 -32.12 18.42
C PRO A 318 -7.83 -33.04 18.25
N ASP A 319 -8.30 -33.66 19.34
CA ASP A 319 -9.43 -34.60 19.34
C ASP A 319 -10.79 -33.91 19.48
N ASP A 320 -10.81 -32.59 19.64
CA ASP A 320 -12.04 -31.85 19.84
C ASP A 320 -12.84 -31.77 18.52
N PRO A 321 -14.13 -32.16 18.49
CA PRO A 321 -14.96 -31.96 17.31
C PRO A 321 -15.04 -30.48 16.88
N GLU A 322 -14.81 -29.51 17.78
CA GLU A 322 -14.71 -28.08 17.41
C GLU A 322 -13.49 -27.75 16.54
N LEU A 323 -12.46 -28.61 16.55
CA LEU A 323 -11.30 -28.49 15.67
C LEU A 323 -11.56 -29.02 14.25
N GLN A 324 -12.68 -29.71 14.01
CA GLN A 324 -13.08 -30.17 12.66
C GLN A 324 -13.45 -28.97 11.78
N GLY A 325 -12.43 -28.30 11.24
CA GLY A 325 -12.52 -27.07 10.47
C GLY A 325 -11.56 -25.97 10.94
N ALA A 326 -10.94 -26.08 12.12
CA ALA A 326 -9.95 -25.13 12.60
C ALA A 326 -8.54 -25.47 12.06
N GLU A 327 -7.86 -24.48 11.50
CA GLU A 327 -6.55 -24.69 10.85
C GLU A 327 -5.35 -24.59 11.80
N CYS A 328 -5.55 -24.14 13.04
CA CYS A 328 -4.55 -24.00 14.10
C CYS A 328 -5.17 -24.28 15.47
N TYR A 329 -4.37 -24.52 16.50
CA TYR A 329 -4.83 -24.88 17.84
C TYR A 329 -5.16 -23.65 18.71
N CYS A 330 -4.33 -22.60 18.68
CA CYS A 330 -4.54 -21.36 19.44
C CYS A 330 -5.55 -20.47 18.72
N LEU A 331 -6.42 -19.82 19.49
CA LEU A 331 -7.40 -18.87 18.95
C LEU A 331 -6.72 -17.71 18.18
N CYS A 332 -5.61 -17.17 18.68
CA CYS A 332 -4.85 -16.13 17.99
C CYS A 332 -4.34 -16.56 16.62
N SER A 333 -3.79 -17.77 16.53
CA SER A 333 -3.27 -18.36 15.29
C SER A 333 -4.41 -18.56 14.27
N GLN A 334 -5.56 -19.05 14.73
CA GLN A 334 -6.76 -19.19 13.89
C GLN A 334 -7.23 -17.83 13.34
N ILE A 335 -7.29 -16.80 14.19
CA ILE A 335 -7.67 -15.44 13.77
C ILE A 335 -6.67 -14.89 12.74
N PHE A 336 -5.36 -15.09 12.97
CA PHE A 336 -4.30 -14.67 12.07
C PHE A 336 -4.45 -15.26 10.66
N ILE A 337 -4.57 -16.59 10.56
CA ILE A 337 -4.69 -17.27 9.26
C ILE A 337 -6.02 -16.94 8.58
N ARG A 338 -7.14 -17.00 9.32
CA ARG A 338 -8.46 -16.65 8.77
C ARG A 338 -8.52 -15.22 8.25
N ALA A 339 -7.89 -14.27 8.94
CA ALA A 339 -7.86 -12.88 8.51
C ALA A 339 -7.19 -12.73 7.15
N ILE A 340 -6.05 -13.38 6.93
CA ILE A 340 -5.29 -13.32 5.67
C ILE A 340 -6.03 -14.10 4.57
N ASP A 341 -6.56 -15.27 4.89
CA ASP A 341 -7.30 -16.08 3.92
C ASP A 341 -8.55 -15.35 3.39
N GLN A 342 -9.29 -14.69 4.29
CA GLN A 342 -10.55 -14.03 3.98
C GLN A 342 -10.37 -12.74 3.16
N VAL A 343 -9.38 -11.90 3.46
CA VAL A 343 -9.14 -10.66 2.66
C VAL A 343 -8.72 -10.96 1.22
N PHE A 344 -8.21 -12.16 0.99
CA PHE A 344 -7.88 -12.71 -0.32
C PHE A 344 -8.92 -13.73 -0.81
N SER A 345 -10.13 -13.75 -0.29
CA SER A 345 -11.23 -14.49 -0.92
C SER A 345 -11.80 -13.72 -2.12
N ASP A 346 -12.40 -14.40 -3.09
CA ASP A 346 -12.98 -13.73 -4.27
C ASP A 346 -14.20 -12.87 -3.91
N GLU A 347 -14.83 -13.12 -2.76
CA GLU A 347 -15.94 -12.31 -2.22
C GLU A 347 -15.48 -10.97 -1.63
N VAL A 348 -14.19 -10.83 -1.29
CA VAL A 348 -13.67 -9.65 -0.56
C VAL A 348 -12.61 -8.91 -1.37
N TYR A 349 -11.76 -9.65 -2.08
CA TYR A 349 -10.60 -9.10 -2.76
C TYR A 349 -11.00 -8.13 -3.87
N LEU A 350 -10.32 -6.98 -3.90
CA LEU A 350 -10.38 -5.99 -4.98
C LEU A 350 -8.95 -5.68 -5.43
N SER A 351 -8.69 -5.80 -6.73
CA SER A 351 -7.36 -5.55 -7.31
C SER A 351 -6.83 -4.14 -7.04
N ALA A 352 -7.72 -3.16 -6.96
CA ALA A 352 -7.39 -1.78 -6.61
C ALA A 352 -6.90 -1.58 -5.16
N LEU A 353 -7.03 -2.60 -4.31
CA LEU A 353 -6.61 -2.59 -2.90
C LEU A 353 -5.49 -3.60 -2.63
N MET A 354 -4.85 -4.14 -3.67
CA MET A 354 -3.79 -5.16 -3.54
C MET A 354 -2.66 -4.70 -2.60
N ASP A 355 -2.22 -3.46 -2.74
CA ASP A 355 -1.21 -2.84 -1.87
C ASP A 355 -1.63 -2.82 -0.40
N LYS A 356 -2.90 -2.49 -0.12
CA LYS A 356 -3.45 -2.40 1.23
C LYS A 356 -3.71 -3.75 1.86
N PHE A 357 -4.20 -4.72 1.10
CA PHE A 357 -4.36 -6.10 1.59
C PHE A 357 -3.01 -6.74 1.88
N TRP A 358 -1.99 -6.44 1.09
CA TRP A 358 -0.62 -6.88 1.38
C TRP A 358 -0.05 -6.20 2.62
N ASP A 359 -0.21 -4.88 2.76
CA ASP A 359 0.18 -4.15 3.98
C ASP A 359 -0.53 -4.69 5.23
N PHE A 360 -1.83 -5.01 5.13
CA PHE A 360 -2.59 -5.69 6.18
C PHE A 360 -1.97 -7.05 6.55
N THR A 361 -1.62 -7.85 5.55
CA THR A 361 -1.01 -9.19 5.73
C THR A 361 0.31 -9.09 6.49
N LEU A 362 1.18 -8.15 6.09
CA LEU A 362 2.47 -7.93 6.75
C LEU A 362 2.29 -7.43 8.19
N LYS A 363 1.31 -6.55 8.44
CA LYS A 363 0.99 -6.09 9.80
C LYS A 363 0.46 -7.21 10.68
N MET A 364 -0.44 -8.04 10.15
CA MET A 364 -0.93 -9.21 10.87
C MET A 364 0.21 -10.19 11.20
N ALA A 365 1.13 -10.41 10.26
CA ALA A 365 2.30 -11.27 10.46
C ALA A 365 3.23 -10.72 11.55
N SER A 366 3.52 -9.41 11.51
CA SER A 366 4.31 -8.75 12.56
C SER A 366 3.63 -8.83 13.93
N ASN A 367 2.32 -8.58 14.00
CA ASN A 367 1.55 -8.67 15.24
C ASN A 367 1.53 -10.10 15.80
N TYR A 368 1.53 -11.12 14.93
CA TYR A 368 1.62 -12.52 15.33
C TYR A 368 2.96 -12.87 15.96
N ILE A 369 4.08 -12.46 15.35
CA ILE A 369 5.42 -12.63 15.95
C ILE A 369 5.55 -11.88 17.29
N GLU A 370 4.96 -10.68 17.38
CA GLU A 370 4.94 -9.93 18.62
C GLU A 370 4.11 -10.64 19.71
N TYR A 371 2.94 -11.18 19.35
CA TYR A 371 2.12 -12.01 20.24
C TYR A 371 2.91 -13.21 20.78
N VAL A 372 3.56 -13.99 19.91
CA VAL A 372 4.41 -15.12 20.32
C VAL A 372 5.51 -14.65 21.28
N THR A 373 6.15 -13.52 20.98
CA THR A 373 7.20 -12.95 21.84
C THR A 373 6.67 -12.53 23.21
N ARG A 374 5.48 -11.92 23.28
CA ARG A 374 4.85 -11.55 24.56
C ARG A 374 4.49 -12.79 25.38
N MET A 375 3.94 -13.84 24.74
CA MET A 375 3.65 -15.12 25.38
C MET A 375 4.91 -15.78 25.95
N ILE A 376 6.00 -15.79 25.19
CA ILE A 376 7.29 -16.30 25.65
C ILE A 376 7.79 -15.52 26.89
N ASN A 377 7.70 -14.19 26.86
CA ASN A 377 8.20 -13.34 27.94
C ASN A 377 7.36 -13.42 29.23
N SER A 378 6.03 -13.53 29.13
CA SER A 378 5.17 -13.72 30.31
C SER A 378 5.47 -15.05 31.00
N LEU A 379 5.68 -16.12 30.22
CA LEU A 379 6.04 -17.44 30.75
C LEU A 379 7.45 -17.47 31.36
N LYS A 380 8.43 -16.77 30.78
CA LYS A 380 9.80 -16.62 31.35
C LYS A 380 9.79 -15.89 32.70
N SER A 381 9.04 -14.80 32.79
CA SER A 381 9.02 -13.93 33.98
C SER A 381 8.20 -14.50 35.15
N LYS A 382 7.53 -15.64 34.95
CA LYS A 382 6.56 -16.23 35.90
C LYS A 382 5.51 -15.19 36.32
N SER A 383 5.09 -14.33 35.38
CA SER A 383 4.06 -13.33 35.64
C SER A 383 2.71 -14.00 35.89
N SER A 384 1.88 -13.44 36.76
CA SER A 384 0.49 -13.91 37.02
C SER A 384 -0.46 -13.64 35.83
N GLU A 385 0.08 -13.33 34.66
CA GLU A 385 -0.68 -12.99 33.46
C GLU A 385 -1.12 -14.23 32.70
N VAL A 386 -0.66 -15.43 33.04
CA VAL A 386 -1.04 -16.67 32.35
C VAL A 386 -2.11 -17.40 33.18
N PRO A 387 -3.09 -18.09 32.55
CA PRO A 387 -4.12 -18.81 33.31
C PRO A 387 -3.53 -19.82 34.30
N ASP A 388 -3.76 -19.62 35.60
CA ASP A 388 -3.25 -20.44 36.73
C ASP A 388 -3.54 -21.95 36.61
N LYS A 389 -4.49 -22.34 35.76
CA LYS A 389 -4.93 -23.73 35.60
C LYS A 389 -4.05 -24.55 34.65
N LEU A 390 -3.24 -23.92 33.80
CA LEU A 390 -2.48 -24.60 32.75
C LEU A 390 -0.99 -24.62 33.08
N GLN A 391 -0.34 -25.75 32.78
CA GLN A 391 1.10 -25.87 32.95
C GLN A 391 1.83 -25.06 31.87
N PRO A 392 2.84 -24.23 32.22
CA PRO A 392 3.59 -23.41 31.26
C PRO A 392 4.17 -24.19 30.07
N TRP A 393 4.64 -25.42 30.29
CA TRP A 393 5.20 -26.26 29.24
C TRP A 393 4.16 -26.70 28.20
N LEU A 394 2.89 -26.87 28.60
CA LEU A 394 1.82 -27.24 27.68
C LEU A 394 1.51 -26.09 26.73
N ILE A 395 1.44 -24.86 27.26
CA ILE A 395 1.21 -23.64 26.45
C ILE A 395 2.32 -23.47 25.40
N LEU A 396 3.59 -23.64 25.80
CA LEU A 396 4.72 -23.57 24.87
C LEU A 396 4.72 -24.69 23.83
N THR A 397 4.26 -25.89 24.20
CA THR A 397 4.13 -27.01 23.27
C THR A 397 3.12 -26.70 22.18
N ILE A 398 1.96 -26.16 22.56
CA ILE A 398 0.90 -25.77 21.63
C ILE A 398 1.37 -24.61 20.74
N LEU A 399 1.95 -23.57 21.33
CA LEU A 399 2.47 -22.40 20.61
C LEU A 399 3.57 -22.78 19.62
N GLY A 400 4.44 -23.72 20.00
CA GLY A 400 5.51 -24.23 19.14
C GLY A 400 5.01 -25.10 17.97
N ALA A 401 3.86 -25.76 18.09
CA ALA A 401 3.20 -26.42 16.96
C ALA A 401 2.59 -25.37 16.02
N ASP A 402 1.81 -24.46 16.61
CA ASP A 402 1.05 -23.44 15.88
C ASP A 402 1.92 -22.49 15.08
N ILE A 403 3.08 -22.09 15.60
CA ILE A 403 3.94 -21.13 14.90
C ILE A 403 4.45 -21.71 13.56
N LEU A 404 4.75 -23.01 13.51
CA LEU A 404 5.16 -23.71 12.30
C LEU A 404 3.96 -23.94 11.36
N LEU A 405 2.80 -24.26 11.93
CA LEU A 405 1.57 -24.41 11.17
C LEU A 405 1.13 -23.08 10.52
N CYS A 406 1.28 -21.97 11.22
CA CYS A 406 1.04 -20.64 10.68
C CYS A 406 2.01 -20.28 9.56
N ASP A 407 3.29 -20.67 9.64
CA ASP A 407 4.27 -20.43 8.58
C ASP A 407 3.89 -21.19 7.29
N THR A 408 3.61 -22.48 7.41
CA THR A 408 3.17 -23.31 6.27
C THR A 408 1.87 -22.80 5.65
N LYS A 409 0.86 -22.49 6.48
CA LYS A 409 -0.43 -21.96 6.01
C LYS A 409 -0.32 -20.58 5.37
N LEU A 410 0.49 -19.68 5.95
CA LEU A 410 0.73 -18.38 5.35
C LEU A 410 1.40 -18.52 3.98
N LEU A 411 2.40 -19.40 3.87
CA LEU A 411 3.07 -19.70 2.62
C LEU A 411 2.09 -20.22 1.58
N ASP A 412 1.22 -21.17 1.95
CA ASP A 412 0.19 -21.72 1.08
C ASP A 412 -0.78 -20.64 0.58
N ILE A 413 -1.27 -19.75 1.45
CA ILE A 413 -2.15 -18.64 1.05
C ILE A 413 -1.40 -17.69 0.11
N CYS A 414 -0.15 -17.38 0.43
CA CYS A 414 0.68 -16.50 -0.38
C CYS A 414 0.91 -17.06 -1.78
N ILE A 415 1.24 -18.33 -1.91
CA ILE A 415 1.48 -18.98 -3.22
C ILE A 415 0.18 -19.13 -4.00
N ASN A 416 -0.88 -19.63 -3.36
CA ASN A 416 -2.11 -20.03 -4.05
C ASN A 416 -3.06 -18.87 -4.31
N LYS A 417 -3.02 -17.78 -3.53
CA LYS A 417 -3.94 -16.64 -3.69
C LYS A 417 -3.21 -15.36 -4.05
N VAL A 418 -2.20 -14.97 -3.27
CA VAL A 418 -1.56 -13.65 -3.40
C VAL A 418 -0.68 -13.58 -4.65
N TRP A 419 0.15 -14.59 -4.88
CA TRP A 419 1.10 -14.62 -5.99
C TRP A 419 0.42 -14.66 -7.36
N ILE A 420 -0.70 -15.39 -7.48
CA ILE A 420 -1.50 -15.43 -8.71
C ILE A 420 -1.97 -14.01 -9.08
N ARG A 421 -2.55 -13.29 -8.11
CA ARG A 421 -3.07 -11.93 -8.30
C ARG A 421 -1.98 -10.89 -8.55
N LEU A 422 -0.80 -11.04 -7.93
CA LEU A 422 0.35 -10.17 -8.24
C LEU A 422 0.82 -10.33 -9.69
N ARG A 423 0.78 -11.57 -10.24
CA ARG A 423 1.14 -11.82 -11.64
C ARG A 423 0.08 -11.30 -12.62
N GLU A 424 -1.19 -11.36 -12.26
CA GLU A 424 -2.27 -10.76 -13.05
C GLU A 424 -2.11 -9.23 -13.19
N LEU A 425 -1.46 -8.59 -12.22
CA LEU A 425 -1.14 -7.17 -12.22
C LEU A 425 0.22 -6.83 -12.84
N ASP A 426 0.96 -7.82 -13.34
CA ASP A 426 2.32 -7.67 -13.91
C ASP A 426 3.31 -6.99 -12.93
N ILE A 427 3.20 -7.30 -11.64
CA ILE A 427 4.06 -6.75 -10.57
C ILE A 427 5.27 -7.66 -10.33
N ASP A 428 6.45 -7.08 -10.14
CA ASP A 428 7.65 -7.82 -9.73
C ASP A 428 7.46 -8.49 -8.36
N THR A 429 7.65 -9.81 -8.30
CA THR A 429 7.40 -10.62 -7.11
C THR A 429 8.64 -10.87 -6.25
N THR A 430 9.79 -10.23 -6.55
CA THR A 430 11.03 -10.47 -5.79
C THR A 430 10.90 -10.03 -4.33
N MET A 431 10.33 -8.85 -4.09
CA MET A 431 10.11 -8.32 -2.74
C MET A 431 9.07 -9.14 -1.97
N PHE A 432 8.03 -9.62 -2.66
CA PHE A 432 7.03 -10.52 -2.11
C PHE A 432 7.68 -11.79 -1.53
N GLY A 433 8.54 -12.46 -2.31
CA GLY A 433 9.26 -13.65 -1.84
C GLY A 433 10.17 -13.36 -0.64
N LYS A 434 10.89 -12.24 -0.65
CA LYS A 434 11.74 -11.82 0.48
C LYS A 434 10.96 -11.61 1.77
N CYS A 435 9.79 -10.98 1.71
CA CYS A 435 8.94 -10.77 2.89
C CYS A 435 8.51 -12.10 3.52
N ILE A 436 8.16 -13.08 2.70
CA ILE A 436 7.77 -14.42 3.19
C ILE A 436 8.97 -15.11 3.84
N SER A 437 10.14 -15.11 3.17
CA SER A 437 11.35 -15.70 3.75
C SER A 437 11.77 -15.04 5.06
N LEU A 438 11.57 -13.73 5.20
CA LEU A 438 11.83 -13.01 6.47
C LEU A 438 10.88 -13.47 7.57
N PHE A 439 9.59 -13.62 7.27
CA PHE A 439 8.64 -14.15 8.24
C PHE A 439 9.00 -15.57 8.68
N SER A 440 9.31 -16.48 7.74
CA SER A 440 9.72 -17.86 8.06
C SER A 440 11.02 -17.92 8.88
N ALA A 441 11.95 -16.98 8.66
CA ALA A 441 13.16 -16.85 9.45
C ALA A 441 12.87 -16.40 10.89
N GLU A 442 11.95 -15.45 11.08
CA GLU A 442 11.48 -15.02 12.41
C GLU A 442 10.74 -16.16 13.13
N VAL A 443 9.87 -16.88 12.44
CA VAL A 443 9.20 -18.09 12.98
C VAL A 443 10.22 -19.11 13.45
N SER A 444 11.23 -19.42 12.62
CA SER A 444 12.30 -20.36 12.96
C SER A 444 13.09 -19.91 14.19
N THR A 445 13.33 -18.61 14.32
CA THR A 445 14.01 -18.03 15.49
C THR A 445 13.18 -18.17 16.75
N LYS A 446 11.88 -17.86 16.67
CA LYS A 446 10.95 -17.99 17.79
C LYS A 446 10.71 -19.44 18.19
N LYS A 447 10.68 -20.37 17.25
CA LYS A 447 10.59 -21.81 17.55
C LYS A 447 11.80 -22.30 18.35
N LYS A 448 13.02 -21.90 17.96
CA LYS A 448 14.23 -22.21 18.73
C LYS A 448 14.18 -21.64 20.15
N GLU A 449 13.72 -20.40 20.29
CA GLU A 449 13.52 -19.78 21.59
C GLU A 449 12.52 -20.57 22.47
N ILE A 450 11.42 -21.06 21.89
CA ILE A 450 10.46 -21.95 22.57
C ILE A 450 11.14 -23.24 23.04
N ASP A 451 11.94 -23.87 22.19
CA ASP A 451 12.62 -25.14 22.50
C ASP A 451 13.66 -25.00 23.63
N GLU A 452 14.40 -23.89 23.64
CA GLU A 452 15.34 -23.54 24.70
C GLU A 452 14.62 -23.33 26.05
N ILE A 453 13.49 -22.62 26.04
CA ILE A 453 12.68 -22.39 27.24
C ILE A 453 12.09 -23.70 27.76
N LEU A 454 11.50 -24.51 26.88
CA LEU A 454 10.97 -25.83 27.25
C LEU A 454 12.04 -26.68 27.91
N THR A 455 13.25 -26.72 27.33
CA THR A 455 14.39 -27.44 27.91
C THR A 455 14.71 -26.93 29.33
N SER A 456 14.75 -25.61 29.52
CA SER A 456 15.03 -25.00 30.82
C SER A 456 13.93 -25.26 31.86
N LEU A 457 12.66 -25.24 31.45
CA LEU A 457 11.51 -25.47 32.31
C LEU A 457 11.46 -26.92 32.79
N PHE A 458 11.66 -27.88 31.88
CA PHE A 458 11.71 -29.28 32.28
C PHE A 458 12.89 -29.58 33.18
N LEU A 459 14.07 -28.99 32.90
CA LEU A 459 15.21 -29.12 33.80
C LEU A 459 14.93 -28.54 35.19
N GLU A 460 14.25 -27.39 35.30
CA GLU A 460 13.86 -26.81 36.58
C GLU A 460 12.91 -27.74 37.36
N LEU A 461 11.87 -28.27 36.69
CA LEU A 461 10.89 -29.20 37.26
C LEU A 461 11.56 -30.48 37.77
N ILE A 462 12.40 -31.11 36.94
CA ILE A 462 13.15 -32.31 37.32
C ILE A 462 14.10 -31.99 38.47
N SER A 463 14.89 -30.92 38.35
CA SER A 463 15.91 -30.56 39.35
C SER A 463 15.32 -30.29 40.74
N LYS A 464 14.10 -29.74 40.79
CA LYS A 464 13.35 -29.52 42.04
C LYS A 464 13.05 -30.84 42.74
N GLU A 465 12.61 -31.86 42.01
CA GLU A 465 12.39 -33.20 42.56
C GLU A 465 13.70 -33.89 42.93
N LEU A 466 14.76 -33.74 42.11
CA LEU A 466 16.07 -34.33 42.38
C LEU A 466 16.78 -33.74 43.62
N VAL A 467 16.28 -32.66 44.24
CA VAL A 467 16.76 -32.22 45.57
C VAL A 467 16.57 -33.31 46.62
N GLN A 468 15.53 -34.14 46.49
CA GLN A 468 15.18 -35.19 47.45
C GLN A 468 16.26 -36.28 47.57
N VAL A 469 17.19 -36.40 46.62
CA VAL A 469 18.39 -37.27 46.74
C VAL A 469 19.15 -36.98 48.04
N GLY A 470 19.28 -35.70 48.41
CA GLY A 470 19.96 -35.26 49.63
C GLY A 470 19.23 -35.64 50.92
N GLU A 471 17.95 -36.02 50.83
CA GLU A 471 17.13 -36.42 51.97
C GLU A 471 17.25 -37.92 52.27
N ILE A 472 17.81 -38.73 51.35
CA ILE A 472 18.00 -40.18 51.52
C ILE A 472 18.72 -40.52 52.85
N PRO A 473 19.83 -39.84 53.25
CA PRO A 473 20.46 -40.11 54.53
C PRO A 473 19.54 -39.90 55.74
N LYS A 474 18.65 -38.89 55.71
CA LYS A 474 17.71 -38.63 56.82
C LYS A 474 16.65 -39.71 56.93
N LEU A 475 16.27 -40.36 55.82
CA LEU A 475 15.26 -41.42 55.81
C LEU A 475 15.74 -42.70 56.50
N TYR A 476 17.05 -42.96 56.51
CA TYR A 476 17.62 -44.22 57.03
C TYR A 476 18.47 -44.05 58.28
N ARG A 477 19.07 -42.88 58.54
CA ARG A 477 19.85 -42.64 59.77
C ARG A 477 18.96 -42.65 61.00
N TRP A 478 19.25 -43.52 61.95
CA TRP A 478 18.53 -43.64 63.22
C TRP A 478 17.03 -43.94 63.08
N THR A 479 16.62 -44.54 61.96
CA THR A 479 15.23 -44.97 61.73
C THR A 479 15.11 -46.49 61.76
N LYS A 480 13.92 -47.01 62.11
CA LYS A 480 13.62 -48.45 62.06
C LYS A 480 13.17 -48.91 60.65
N LYS A 481 13.49 -48.15 59.60
CA LYS A 481 13.01 -48.43 58.25
C LYS A 481 13.69 -49.70 57.70
N PRO A 482 12.94 -50.62 57.07
CA PRO A 482 13.50 -51.84 56.50
C PRO A 482 14.46 -51.53 55.33
N MET A 483 15.23 -52.55 54.94
CA MET A 483 16.16 -52.44 53.81
C MET A 483 15.41 -52.04 52.52
N PRO A 484 15.95 -51.12 51.70
CA PRO A 484 15.35 -50.75 50.42
C PRO A 484 15.17 -51.95 49.50
N THR A 485 14.03 -52.01 48.81
CA THR A 485 13.70 -53.02 47.79
C THR A 485 13.52 -52.42 46.39
N GLU A 486 13.28 -51.12 46.29
CA GLU A 486 13.00 -50.40 45.05
C GLU A 486 13.62 -48.99 45.07
N HIS A 487 13.69 -48.36 43.91
CA HIS A 487 14.04 -46.95 43.73
C HIS A 487 13.08 -45.99 44.47
N SER A 488 13.54 -44.77 44.71
CA SER A 488 12.78 -43.72 45.39
C SER A 488 11.65 -43.16 44.52
N GLY A 489 10.47 -42.94 45.12
CA GLY A 489 9.28 -42.44 44.41
C GLY A 489 9.44 -41.06 43.75
N TYR A 490 10.31 -40.18 44.26
CA TYR A 490 10.55 -38.87 43.65
C TYR A 490 11.13 -38.98 42.23
N LEU A 491 11.80 -40.08 41.89
CA LEU A 491 12.35 -40.31 40.55
C LEU A 491 11.24 -40.60 39.53
N ILE A 492 10.18 -41.29 39.95
CA ILE A 492 9.00 -41.51 39.10
C ILE A 492 8.39 -40.15 38.77
N THR A 493 8.10 -39.34 39.79
CA THR A 493 7.54 -38.00 39.63
C THR A 493 8.43 -37.09 38.78
N ALA A 494 9.75 -37.13 38.98
CA ALA A 494 10.70 -36.30 38.26
C ALA A 494 10.67 -36.57 36.74
N PHE A 495 10.68 -37.85 36.34
CA PHE A 495 10.78 -38.24 34.93
C PHE A 495 9.42 -38.47 34.25
N GLU A 496 8.32 -38.53 34.98
CA GLU A 496 6.97 -38.67 34.39
C GLU A 496 6.53 -37.42 33.61
N VAL A 497 6.99 -36.24 34.04
CA VAL A 497 6.64 -34.96 33.40
C VAL A 497 7.13 -34.89 31.94
N THR A 498 8.32 -35.43 31.63
CA THR A 498 8.83 -35.47 30.25
C THR A 498 8.09 -36.49 29.41
N GLY A 499 7.66 -37.61 30.01
CA GLY A 499 6.76 -38.57 29.36
C GLY A 499 5.41 -37.97 28.97
N SER A 500 4.85 -37.11 29.84
CA SER A 500 3.61 -36.38 29.55
C SER A 500 3.80 -35.38 28.41
N PHE A 501 4.92 -34.64 28.41
CA PHE A 501 5.29 -33.75 27.32
C PHE A 501 5.39 -34.46 25.97
N MET A 502 6.13 -35.58 25.90
CA MET A 502 6.32 -36.29 24.63
C MET A 502 4.98 -36.73 24.02
N LYS A 503 4.05 -37.22 24.86
CA LYS A 503 2.70 -37.60 24.42
C LYS A 503 1.92 -36.40 23.87
N GLU A 504 1.90 -35.28 24.59
CA GLU A 504 1.19 -34.08 24.16
C GLU A 504 1.83 -33.45 22.92
N ALA A 505 3.16 -33.36 22.84
CA ALA A 505 3.86 -32.80 21.68
C ALA A 505 3.54 -33.57 20.39
N ILE A 506 3.60 -34.90 20.43
CA ILE A 506 3.21 -35.76 19.30
C ILE A 506 1.72 -35.56 18.97
N LYS A 507 0.87 -35.45 19.99
CA LYS A 507 -0.57 -35.19 19.82
C LYS A 507 -0.84 -33.87 19.08
N PHE A 508 -0.06 -32.83 19.35
CA PHE A 508 -0.13 -31.54 18.64
C PHE A 508 0.62 -31.54 17.30
N GLY A 509 1.14 -32.68 16.85
CA GLY A 509 1.75 -32.84 15.52
C GLY A 509 3.21 -32.41 15.44
N TRP A 510 3.95 -32.41 16.55
CA TRP A 510 5.40 -32.24 16.51
C TRP A 510 6.07 -33.45 15.85
N ASP A 511 7.19 -33.20 15.16
CA ASP A 511 8.02 -34.26 14.59
C ASP A 511 8.68 -35.12 15.69
N ASP A 512 8.58 -36.44 15.55
CA ASP A 512 9.12 -37.43 16.50
C ASP A 512 10.62 -37.23 16.76
N GLU A 513 11.40 -36.86 15.74
CA GLU A 513 12.84 -36.62 15.87
C GLU A 513 13.12 -35.37 16.71
N ILE A 514 12.31 -34.31 16.55
CA ILE A 514 12.44 -33.06 17.33
C ILE A 514 12.07 -33.33 18.79
N VAL A 515 10.98 -34.06 19.04
CA VAL A 515 10.54 -34.43 20.38
C VAL A 515 11.60 -35.31 21.08
N ALA A 516 12.14 -36.30 20.37
CA ALA A 516 13.20 -37.17 20.88
C ALA A 516 14.49 -36.38 21.20
N LEU A 517 14.87 -35.44 20.33
CA LEU A 517 16.04 -34.59 20.55
C LEU A 517 15.89 -33.70 21.78
N LEU A 518 14.74 -33.05 21.96
CA LEU A 518 14.47 -32.21 23.12
C LEU A 518 14.48 -33.05 24.41
N ASN A 519 13.81 -34.21 24.39
CA ASN A 519 13.83 -35.14 25.53
C ASN A 519 15.26 -35.60 25.86
N ARG A 520 16.07 -35.98 24.87
CA ARG A 520 17.48 -36.34 25.07
C ARG A 520 18.26 -35.23 25.74
N ASN A 521 18.11 -33.98 25.29
CA ASN A 521 18.82 -32.84 25.85
C ASN A 521 18.42 -32.57 27.31
N VAL A 522 17.13 -32.70 27.64
CA VAL A 522 16.63 -32.56 29.01
C VAL A 522 17.16 -33.68 29.91
N ILE A 523 17.11 -34.94 29.44
CA ILE A 523 17.57 -36.09 30.21
C ILE A 523 19.08 -36.06 30.43
N ASP A 524 19.88 -35.67 29.43
CA ASP A 524 21.34 -35.52 29.58
C ASP A 524 21.70 -34.52 30.70
N GLN A 525 21.02 -33.36 30.73
CA GLN A 525 21.23 -32.37 31.78
C GLN A 525 20.71 -32.85 33.15
N ALA A 526 19.55 -33.51 33.19
CA ALA A 526 19.00 -34.07 34.42
C ALA A 526 19.89 -35.16 35.02
N VAL A 527 20.49 -36.01 34.18
CA VAL A 527 21.44 -37.06 34.60
C VAL A 527 22.67 -36.43 35.25
N LYS A 528 23.22 -35.34 34.67
CA LYS A 528 24.35 -34.60 35.26
C LYS A 528 23.99 -34.03 36.64
N VAL A 529 22.83 -33.38 36.76
CA VAL A 529 22.34 -32.83 38.04
C VAL A 529 22.13 -33.93 39.10
N PHE A 530 21.53 -35.06 38.72
CA PHE A 530 21.35 -36.20 39.61
C PHE A 530 22.70 -36.76 40.08
N ARG A 531 23.63 -36.97 39.15
CA ARG A 531 24.97 -37.49 39.42
C ARG A 531 25.70 -36.63 40.44
N GLU A 532 25.74 -35.31 40.23
CA GLU A 532 26.42 -34.39 41.14
C GLU A 532 25.85 -34.47 42.57
N LYS A 533 24.51 -34.47 42.70
CA LYS A 533 23.85 -34.59 44.02
C LYS A 533 24.09 -35.96 44.66
N ALA A 534 24.02 -37.04 43.88
CA ALA A 534 24.23 -38.38 44.38
C ALA A 534 25.70 -38.60 44.82
N GLU A 535 26.67 -38.07 44.07
CA GLU A 535 28.09 -38.09 44.46
C GLU A 535 28.32 -37.36 45.79
N GLN A 536 27.68 -36.21 46.01
CA GLN A 536 27.75 -35.49 47.28
C GLN A 536 27.20 -36.32 48.44
N VAL A 537 26.09 -37.05 48.23
CA VAL A 537 25.53 -37.94 49.25
C VAL A 537 26.46 -39.11 49.54
N VAL A 538 27.01 -39.77 48.51
CA VAL A 538 27.96 -40.87 48.66
C VAL A 538 29.19 -40.43 49.46
N LEU A 539 29.79 -39.29 49.10
CA LEU A 539 30.95 -38.73 49.82
C LEU A 539 30.62 -38.42 51.28
N SER A 540 29.45 -37.82 51.55
CA SER A 540 29.00 -37.52 52.93
C SER A 540 28.84 -38.79 53.76
N VAL A 541 28.29 -39.85 53.16
CA VAL A 541 28.08 -41.14 53.81
C VAL A 541 29.43 -41.83 54.10
N GLU A 542 30.36 -41.86 53.14
CA GLU A 542 31.71 -42.43 53.30
C GLU A 542 32.54 -41.70 54.38
N GLN A 543 32.47 -40.37 54.42
CA GLN A 543 33.13 -39.56 55.46
C GLN A 543 32.54 -39.82 56.86
N THR A 544 31.21 -39.95 56.96
CA THR A 544 30.54 -40.26 58.22
C THR A 544 30.86 -41.69 58.68
N GLY A 545 30.82 -42.66 57.77
CA GLY A 545 31.13 -44.08 58.03
C GLY A 545 32.57 -44.29 58.48
N SER A 546 33.54 -43.68 57.79
CA SER A 546 34.97 -43.75 58.16
C SER A 546 35.26 -43.09 59.52
N SER A 547 34.56 -42.01 59.87
CA SER A 547 34.66 -41.37 61.19
C SER A 547 34.09 -42.25 62.31
N LEU A 548 32.96 -42.91 62.07
CA LEU A 548 32.34 -43.87 62.99
C LEU A 548 33.20 -45.13 63.19
N GLN A 549 33.81 -45.67 62.13
CA GLN A 549 34.74 -46.79 62.22
C GLN A 549 36.00 -46.44 63.02
N ARG A 550 36.55 -45.23 62.85
CA ARG A 550 37.67 -44.72 63.67
C ARG A 550 37.30 -44.58 65.14
N PHE A 551 36.05 -44.20 65.44
CA PHE A 551 35.53 -44.16 66.81
C PHE A 551 35.34 -45.57 67.41
N LYS A 552 34.76 -46.51 66.66
CA LYS A 552 34.58 -47.91 67.10
C LYS A 552 35.91 -48.62 67.39
N ARG A 553 36.99 -48.32 66.64
CA ARG A 553 38.33 -48.89 66.90
C ARG A 553 39.01 -48.38 68.19
N LYS A 554 38.51 -47.30 68.81
CA LYS A 554 39.04 -46.76 70.08
C LYS A 554 38.26 -47.19 71.33
N GLY A 555 37.07 -47.79 71.17
CA GLY A 555 36.27 -48.34 72.27
C GLY A 555 36.44 -49.85 72.38
N VAL A 556 36.93 -50.34 73.51
CA VAL A 556 37.01 -51.78 73.81
C VAL A 556 35.59 -52.29 74.08
N GLY A 557 35.04 -53.09 73.15
CA GLY A 557 33.74 -53.74 73.29
C GLY A 557 33.07 -54.00 71.93
N ALA A 558 33.50 -55.04 71.23
CA ALA A 558 32.89 -55.48 69.97
C ALA A 558 31.62 -56.30 70.26
N SER A 559 30.47 -55.85 69.75
CA SER A 559 29.33 -56.72 69.45
C SER A 559 29.25 -56.88 67.93
N ASP A 560 29.32 -58.14 67.47
CA ASP A 560 29.12 -58.54 66.08
C ASP A 560 27.65 -58.33 65.70
N ALA A 561 27.33 -57.17 65.15
CA ALA A 561 26.15 -56.97 64.32
C ALA A 561 26.56 -57.13 62.86
N PRO A 562 25.80 -57.87 62.02
CA PRO A 562 26.15 -58.06 60.62
C PRO A 562 26.24 -56.71 59.90
N VAL A 563 27.37 -56.48 59.21
CA VAL A 563 27.68 -55.27 58.43
C VAL A 563 26.57 -54.92 57.44
N ALA A 564 25.79 -55.92 57.02
CA ALA A 564 24.69 -55.83 56.07
C ALA A 564 23.44 -55.03 56.53
N ASP A 565 23.23 -54.81 57.84
CA ASP A 565 22.04 -54.09 58.37
C ASP A 565 22.37 -52.67 58.88
N SER A 566 23.52 -52.13 58.47
CA SER A 566 23.93 -50.76 58.85
C SER A 566 23.15 -49.68 58.09
N ASP A 567 22.92 -48.53 58.74
CA ASP A 567 22.29 -47.35 58.11
C ASP A 567 23.07 -46.92 56.84
N GLU A 568 24.40 -47.09 56.83
CA GLU A 568 25.25 -46.86 55.66
C GLU A 568 24.93 -47.83 54.51
N ALA A 569 24.81 -49.12 54.78
CA ALA A 569 24.43 -50.12 53.78
C ALA A 569 23.01 -49.86 53.22
N LYS A 570 22.07 -49.40 54.05
CA LYS A 570 20.72 -49.00 53.63
C LYS A 570 20.75 -47.80 52.68
N ILE A 571 21.53 -46.76 53.00
CA ILE A 571 21.64 -45.56 52.15
C ILE A 571 22.32 -45.88 50.82
N LYS A 572 23.43 -46.63 50.85
CA LYS A 572 24.13 -47.06 49.62
C LYS A 572 23.25 -47.93 48.74
N LYS A 573 22.46 -48.84 49.33
CA LYS A 573 21.51 -49.68 48.59
C LYS A 573 20.35 -48.89 47.98
N GLN A 574 19.79 -47.89 48.67
CA GLN A 574 18.77 -47.01 48.09
C GLN A 574 19.34 -46.22 46.91
N LEU A 575 20.53 -45.62 47.08
CA LEU A 575 21.21 -44.90 46.00
C LEU A 575 21.53 -45.82 44.83
N ASN A 576 21.87 -47.09 45.07
CA ASN A 576 22.10 -48.05 44.00
C ASN A 576 20.84 -48.25 43.14
N PHE A 577 19.67 -48.45 43.75
CA PHE A 577 18.41 -48.53 43.02
C PHE A 577 18.05 -47.23 42.27
N ASP A 578 18.28 -46.08 42.90
CA ASP A 578 18.03 -44.77 42.30
C ASP A 578 18.94 -44.53 41.07
N VAL A 579 20.23 -44.87 41.17
CA VAL A 579 21.19 -44.76 40.05
C VAL A 579 20.84 -45.74 38.92
N LEU A 580 20.42 -46.97 39.23
CA LEU A 580 19.97 -47.93 38.22
C LEU A 580 18.74 -47.42 37.45
N PHE A 581 17.79 -46.78 38.13
CA PHE A 581 16.63 -46.19 37.48
C PHE A 581 17.00 -45.02 36.56
N VAL A 582 17.83 -44.09 37.03
CA VAL A 582 18.28 -42.95 36.22
C VAL A 582 19.10 -43.42 35.02
N ARG A 583 19.91 -44.47 35.19
CA ARG A 583 20.64 -45.12 34.10
C ARG A 583 19.71 -45.71 33.05
N GLN A 584 18.64 -46.39 33.47
CA GLN A 584 17.63 -46.90 32.54
C GLN A 584 17.00 -45.75 31.75
N LYS A 585 16.63 -44.64 32.40
CA LYS A 585 16.07 -43.46 31.74
C LYS A 585 17.05 -42.78 30.77
N ALA A 586 18.33 -42.75 31.10
CA ALA A 586 19.38 -42.26 30.20
C ALA A 586 19.50 -43.13 28.94
N LEU A 587 19.49 -44.46 29.09
CA LEU A 587 19.54 -45.39 27.96
C LEU A 587 18.29 -45.30 27.07
N GLU A 588 17.09 -45.20 27.67
CA GLU A 588 15.84 -44.98 26.93
C GLU A 588 15.86 -43.69 26.10
N ALA A 589 16.59 -42.66 26.55
CA ALA A 589 16.75 -41.38 25.86
C ALA A 589 18.01 -41.30 24.96
N ASN A 590 18.76 -42.39 24.78
CA ASN A 590 20.05 -42.43 24.06
C ASN A 590 21.09 -41.41 24.60
N VAL A 591 21.19 -41.31 25.93
CA VAL A 591 22.18 -40.51 26.66
C VAL A 591 23.30 -41.42 27.18
N ASP A 592 24.53 -40.91 27.19
CA ASP A 592 25.69 -41.64 27.73
C ASP A 592 25.52 -41.97 29.22
N SER A 593 25.60 -43.25 29.56
CA SER A 593 25.44 -43.77 30.91
C SER A 593 26.77 -44.10 31.61
N GLU A 594 27.91 -44.02 30.92
CA GLU A 594 29.24 -44.34 31.48
C GLU A 594 29.53 -43.56 32.79
N PRO A 595 29.16 -42.27 32.92
CA PRO A 595 29.32 -41.54 34.17
C PRO A 595 28.53 -42.10 35.36
N LEU A 596 27.38 -42.75 35.11
CA LEU A 596 26.56 -43.38 36.15
C LEU A 596 27.11 -44.75 36.56
N ASP A 597 27.80 -45.45 35.65
CA ASP A 597 28.42 -46.75 35.93
C ASP A 597 29.53 -46.64 36.99
N GLN A 598 30.29 -45.53 36.98
CA GLN A 598 31.28 -45.22 38.04
C GLN A 598 30.62 -45.02 39.42
N LEU A 599 29.44 -44.40 39.45
CA LEU A 599 28.68 -44.18 40.68
C LEU A 599 28.01 -45.48 41.18
N LEU A 600 27.61 -46.37 40.27
CA LEU A 600 27.10 -47.71 40.62
C LEU A 600 28.16 -48.53 41.34
N GLN A 601 29.41 -48.51 40.88
CA GLN A 601 30.52 -49.23 41.53
C GLN A 601 30.75 -48.75 42.98
N ARG A 602 30.60 -47.45 43.25
CA ARG A 602 30.77 -46.88 44.60
C ARG A 602 29.59 -47.12 45.55
N THR A 603 28.41 -47.39 45.01
CA THR A 603 27.19 -47.66 45.80
C THR A 603 26.96 -49.14 46.06
N GLN A 604 27.62 -50.02 45.31
CA GLN A 604 27.68 -51.45 45.62
C GLN A 604 28.52 -51.66 46.88
N SER A 605 27.90 -52.24 47.91
CA SER A 605 28.61 -52.64 49.12
C SER A 605 29.49 -53.84 48.77
N GLU A 606 30.80 -53.77 49.01
CA GLU A 606 31.66 -54.96 49.00
C GLU A 606 31.10 -55.96 50.00
N ALA A 607 30.39 -56.97 49.51
CA ALA A 607 30.19 -58.21 50.22
C ALA A 607 31.46 -59.03 50.02
N ASN A 608 32.39 -58.91 50.96
CA ASN A 608 33.36 -59.96 51.25
C ASN A 608 33.17 -60.39 52.71
#